data_AF-A0A9X1WU67-F1
#
_entry.id   AF-A0A9X1WU67-F1
#
_cell.length_a   1.000
_cell.length_b   1.000
_cell.length_c   1.000
_cell.angle_alpha   90.00
_cell.angle_beta   90.00
_cell.angle_gamma   90.00
#
_symmetry.space_group_name_H-M   'P 1'
#
loop_
_entity.id
_entity.type
_entity.pdbx_description
1 polymer ?
#
loop_
_entity_poly.entity_id
_entity_poly.type
_entity_poly.pdbx_seq_one_letter_code
_entity_poly.pdbx_strand_id
1 'polypeptide(L)'
;MGSFTLICLIVLTLIAVAIFYTYVLLDFINPSALQIQLLGVIIILFGVIVLLAFEGSSGYGFTFGLIGLITGIFGSFRESQRAKEEKDN
;
A
#
# COMPACT_ATOMS: atom_id res chain seq x y z
N MET A 1 8.00 19.29 -17.80
CA MET A 1 6.60 18.89 -17.50
C MET A 1 6.49 17.56 -16.76
N GLY A 2 7.24 16.50 -17.14
CA GLY A 2 7.14 15.17 -16.50
C GLY A 2 7.36 15.13 -14.98
N SER A 3 8.24 15.97 -14.43
CA SER A 3 8.53 15.99 -12.98
C SER A 3 7.33 16.47 -12.14
N PHE A 4 6.57 17.47 -12.60
CA PHE A 4 5.40 17.96 -11.87
C PHE A 4 4.27 16.92 -11.84
N THR A 5 4.01 16.28 -12.98
CA THR A 5 3.04 15.20 -13.08
C THR A 5 3.40 14.01 -12.18
N LEU A 6 4.68 13.60 -12.18
CA LEU A 6 5.17 12.55 -11.28
C LEU A 6 4.91 12.92 -9.82
N ILE A 7 5.30 14.13 -9.41
CA ILE A 7 5.12 14.59 -8.03
C ILE A 7 3.64 14.58 -7.64
N CYS A 8 2.75 15.09 -8.50
CA CYS A 8 1.31 15.04 -8.26
C CYS A 8 0.80 13.59 -8.11
N LEU A 9 1.23 12.69 -8.98
CA LEU A 9 0.85 11.28 -8.92
C LEU A 9 1.29 10.66 -7.60
N ILE A 10 2.57 10.85 -7.22
CA ILE A 10 3.14 10.35 -5.96
C ILE A 10 2.33 10.85 -4.76
N VAL A 11 2.06 12.16 -4.70
CA VAL A 11 1.31 12.77 -3.60
C VAL A 11 -0.11 12.22 -3.54
N LEU A 12 -0.80 12.09 -4.67
CA LEU A 12 -2.15 11.52 -4.72
C LEU A 12 -2.17 10.06 -4.28
N THR A 13 -1.19 9.25 -4.68
CA THR A 13 -1.08 7.85 -4.23
C THR A 13 -0.86 7.78 -2.72
N LEU A 14 0.02 8.62 -2.17
CA LEU A 14 0.25 8.64 -0.72
C LEU A 14 -1.00 9.06 0.06
N ILE A 15 -1.74 10.06 -0.44
CA ILE A 15 -3.03 10.47 0.14
C ILE A 15 -4.03 9.31 0.09
N ALA A 16 -4.16 8.62 -1.04
CA ALA A 16 -5.07 7.50 -1.18
C ALA A 16 -4.74 6.35 -0.21
N VAL A 17 -3.45 6.03 -0.04
CA VAL A 17 -2.97 5.02 0.92
C VAL A 17 -3.26 5.47 2.36
N ALA A 18 -2.99 6.72 2.71
CA ALA A 18 -3.27 7.25 4.05
C ALA A 18 -4.76 7.23 4.38
N ILE A 19 -5.61 7.60 3.42
CA ILE A 19 -7.07 7.50 3.53
C ILE A 19 -7.46 6.04 3.78
N PHE A 20 -7.00 5.10 2.95
CA PHE A 20 -7.30 3.68 3.12
C PHE A 20 -6.98 3.18 4.55
N TYR A 21 -5.78 3.49 5.05
CA TYR A 21 -5.41 3.12 6.43
C TYR A 21 -6.27 3.79 7.49
N THR A 22 -6.66 5.06 7.29
CA THR A 22 -7.56 5.76 8.22
C THR A 22 -8.92 5.09 8.29
N TYR A 23 -9.51 4.73 7.14
CA TYR A 23 -10.79 4.03 7.08
C TYR A 23 -10.73 2.62 7.69
N VAL A 24 -9.59 1.94 7.52
CA VAL A 24 -9.33 0.64 8.17
C VAL A 24 -9.21 0.78 9.69
N LEU A 25 -8.46 1.76 10.18
CA LEU A 25 -8.21 1.94 11.62
C LEU A 25 -9.41 2.48 12.38
N LEU A 26 -10.30 3.22 11.71
CA LEU A 26 -11.56 3.70 12.28
C LEU A 26 -12.70 2.67 12.12
N ASP A 27 -12.39 1.44 11.70
CA ASP A 27 -13.35 0.35 11.46
C ASP A 27 -14.51 0.69 10.51
N PHE A 28 -14.36 1.73 9.68
CA PHE A 28 -15.35 2.08 8.65
C PHE A 28 -15.41 1.03 7.53
N ILE A 29 -14.29 0.36 7.26
CA ILE A 29 -14.20 -0.72 6.27
C ILE A 29 -13.44 -1.92 6.86
N ASN A 30 -13.87 -3.13 6.52
CA ASN A 30 -13.20 -4.36 6.96
C ASN A 30 -12.68 -5.16 5.75
N PRO A 31 -11.59 -4.70 5.10
CA PRO A 31 -11.05 -5.40 3.94
C PRO A 31 -10.44 -6.74 4.35
N SER A 32 -10.56 -7.74 3.47
CA SER A 32 -9.94 -9.04 3.70
C SER A 32 -8.42 -8.95 3.62
N ALA A 33 -7.71 -9.90 4.24
CA ALA A 33 -6.26 -9.96 4.18
C ALA A 33 -5.73 -10.00 2.74
N LEU A 34 -6.41 -10.75 1.86
CA LEU A 34 -6.09 -10.81 0.44
C LEU A 34 -6.21 -9.45 -0.26
N GLN A 35 -7.22 -8.64 0.07
CA GLN A 35 -7.37 -7.30 -0.52
C GLN A 35 -6.22 -6.38 -0.11
N ILE A 36 -5.80 -6.44 1.14
CA ILE A 36 -4.68 -5.65 1.66
C ILE A 36 -3.35 -6.13 1.05
N GLN A 37 -3.17 -7.45 0.92
CA GLN A 37 -1.99 -8.02 0.27
C GLN A 37 -1.92 -7.61 -1.20
N LEU A 38 -3.04 -7.68 -1.94
CA LEU A 38 -3.11 -7.25 -3.33
C LEU A 38 -2.81 -5.75 -3.47
N LEU A 39 -3.33 -4.92 -2.56
CA LEU A 39 -2.98 -3.50 -2.50
C LEU A 39 -1.47 -3.32 -2.32
N GLY A 40 -0.85 -4.08 -1.41
CA GLY A 40 0.60 -4.08 -1.23
C GLY A 40 1.36 -4.42 -2.51
N VAL A 41 0.96 -5.48 -3.22
CA VAL A 41 1.55 -5.87 -4.52
C VAL A 41 1.38 -4.77 -5.57
N ILE A 42 0.20 -4.15 -5.67
CA ILE A 42 -0.06 -3.04 -6.60
C ILE A 42 0.87 -1.87 -6.30
N ILE A 43 1.07 -1.52 -5.03
CA ILE A 43 1.97 -0.44 -4.62
C ILE A 43 3.42 -0.78 -4.97
N ILE A 44 3.86 -2.04 -4.79
CA ILE A 44 5.20 -2.48 -5.21
C ILE A 44 5.36 -2.34 -6.73
N LEU A 45 4.42 -2.86 -7.52
CA LEU A 45 4.46 -2.77 -8.97
C LEU A 45 4.48 -1.31 -9.44
N PHE A 46 3.69 -0.45 -8.80
CA PHE A 46 3.73 0.98 -9.04
C PHE A 46 5.11 1.59 -8.74
N GLY A 47 5.73 1.20 -7.61
CA GLY A 47 7.09 1.62 -7.26
C GLY A 47 8.15 1.18 -8.28
N VAL A 48 8.03 -0.05 -8.82
CA VAL A 48 8.90 -0.55 -9.89
C VAL A 48 8.73 0.29 -11.17
N ILE A 49 7.50 0.64 -11.54
CA ILE A 49 7.24 1.51 -12.69
C ILE A 49 7.89 2.89 -12.47
N VAL A 50 7.73 3.49 -11.28
CA VAL A 50 8.34 4.78 -10.94
C VAL A 50 9.87 4.71 -10.98
N LEU A 51 10.46 3.59 -10.57
CA LEU A 51 11.91 3.38 -10.58
C LEU A 51 12.47 3.26 -12.01
N LEU A 52 11.77 2.56 -12.90
CA LEU A 52 12.23 2.27 -14.25
C LEU A 52 11.87 3.38 -15.27
N ALA A 53 10.73 4.05 -15.09
CA ALA A 53 10.22 4.99 -16.08
C ALA A 53 10.77 6.43 -15.94
N PHE A 54 11.39 6.76 -14.80
CA PHE A 54 11.82 8.12 -14.50
C PHE A 54 13.27 8.12 -13.97
N GLU A 55 14.18 8.67 -14.76
CA GLU A 55 15.58 8.82 -14.34
C GLU A 55 15.68 9.81 -13.18
N GLY A 56 16.37 9.41 -12.10
CA GLY A 56 16.53 10.24 -10.90
C GLY A 56 15.45 10.10 -9.82
N SER A 57 14.40 9.28 -10.03
CA SER A 57 13.36 9.01 -9.02
C SER A 57 13.50 7.67 -8.29
N SER A 58 14.71 7.10 -8.28
CA SER A 58 15.00 5.82 -7.63
C SER A 58 14.55 5.79 -6.16
N GLY A 59 14.73 6.90 -5.43
CA GLY A 59 14.29 7.03 -4.04
C GLY A 59 12.77 6.91 -3.87
N TYR A 60 11.99 7.50 -4.79
CA TYR A 60 10.54 7.40 -4.75
C TYR A 60 10.07 5.97 -5.05
N GLY A 61 10.61 5.35 -6.10
CA GLY A 61 10.26 3.98 -6.49
C GLY A 61 10.58 2.97 -5.38
N PHE A 62 11.75 3.11 -4.74
CA PHE A 62 12.13 2.28 -3.59
C PHE A 62 11.19 2.48 -2.38
N THR A 63 10.81 3.73 -2.09
CA THR A 63 9.89 4.04 -0.99
C THR A 63 8.53 3.39 -1.20
N PHE A 64 7.97 3.45 -2.42
CA PHE A 64 6.75 2.72 -2.75
C PHE A 64 6.91 1.21 -2.60
N GLY A 65 8.06 0.64 -3.01
CA GLY A 65 8.38 -0.75 -2.76
C GLY A 65 8.29 -1.12 -1.27
N LEU A 66 8.87 -0.31 -0.39
CA LEU A 66 8.80 -0.52 1.06
C LEU A 66 7.37 -0.38 1.61
N ILE A 67 6.63 0.66 1.20
CA ILE A 67 5.23 0.86 1.62
C ILE A 67 4.37 -0.33 1.21
N GLY A 68 4.53 -0.81 -0.02
CA GLY A 68 3.79 -1.95 -0.53
C GLY A 68 4.14 -3.26 0.20
N LEU A 69 5.42 -3.46 0.55
CA LEU A 69 5.86 -4.60 1.35
C LEU A 69 5.27 -4.58 2.77
N ILE A 70 5.33 -3.44 3.45
CA ILE A 70 4.73 -3.27 4.79
C ILE A 70 3.21 -3.51 4.71
N THR A 71 2.55 -3.00 3.67
CA THR A 71 1.12 -3.21 3.44
C THR A 71 0.79 -4.68 3.24
N GLY A 72 1.58 -5.41 2.47
CA GLY A 72 1.42 -6.86 2.29
C GLY A 72 1.56 -7.64 3.60
N ILE A 73 2.57 -7.29 4.40
CA ILE A 73 2.80 -7.89 5.72
C ILE A 73 1.61 -7.61 6.66
N PHE A 74 1.10 -6.37 6.68
CA PHE A 74 -0.05 -5.99 7.48
C PHE A 74 -1.30 -6.83 7.14
N GLY A 75 -1.54 -7.09 5.86
CA GLY A 75 -2.62 -7.97 5.42
C GLY A 75 -2.48 -9.39 6.00
N SER A 76 -1.27 -9.95 5.98
CA SER A 76 -0.99 -11.29 6.56
C SER A 76 -1.29 -11.36 8.06
N PHE A 77 -0.94 -10.33 8.83
CA PHE A 77 -1.22 -10.29 10.27
C PHE A 77 -2.71 -10.20 10.59
N ARG A 78 -3.50 -9.47 9.79
CA ARG A 78 -4.96 -9.40 9.98
C ARG A 78 -5.66 -10.74 9.80
N GLU A 79 -5.20 -11.56 8.85
CA GLU A 79 -5.73 -12.92 8.69
C GLU A 79 -5.48 -13.76 9.94
N SER A 80 -4.27 -13.66 10.51
CA SER A 80 -3.90 -14.43 11.69
C SER A 80 -4.70 -14.03 12.94
N GLN A 81 -5.07 -12.75 13.10
CA GLN A 81 -5.92 -12.29 14.20
C GLN A 81 -7.35 -12.78 14.03
N ARG A 82 -7.91 -12.66 12.82
CA ARG A 82 -9.28 -13.10 12.53
C ARG A 82 -9.46 -14.61 12.73
N ALA A 83 -8.47 -15.40 12.34
CA ALA A 83 -8.46 -16.86 12.56
C ALA A 83 -8.35 -17.25 14.05
N LYS A 84 -7.83 -16.36 14.92
CA LYS A 84 -7.84 -16.56 16.37
C LYS A 84 -9.20 -16.24 16.97
N GLU A 85 -9.80 -15.12 16.58
CA GLU A 85 -11.13 -14.71 17.06
C GLU A 85 -12.22 -15.73 16.71
N GLU A 86 -12.12 -16.40 15.55
CA GLU A 86 -13.08 -17.43 15.12
C GLU A 86 -12.92 -18.76 15.88
N LYS A 87 -11.78 -19.01 16.53
CA LYS A 87 -11.52 -20.23 17.32
C LYS A 87 -11.86 -20.09 18.80
N ASP A 88 -12.02 -18.88 19.31
CA ASP A 88 -12.29 -18.58 20.71
C ASP A 88 -13.79 -18.34 21.00
N ASN A 89 -14.64 -18.44 19.96
CA ASN A 89 -16.10 -18.39 20.00
C ASN A 89 -16.71 -19.76 19.71
#